data_AF-A0A5C6ZMS6-F1
#
_entry.id   AF-A0A5C6ZMS6-F1
#
_cell.length_a   1.000
_cell.length_b   1.000
_cell.length_c   1.000
_cell.angle_alpha   90.00
_cell.angle_beta   90.00
_cell.angle_gamma   90.00
#
_symmetry.space_group_name_H-M   'P 1'
#
loop_
_entity.id
_entity.type
_entity.pdbx_description
1 polymer ?
#
loop_
_entity_poly.entity_id
_entity_poly.type
_entity_poly.pdbx_seq_one_letter_code
_entity_poly.pdbx_strand_id
1 'polypeptide(L)'
;MKKQLLLLSFAVCLFLGSQSTFAQAASNVQNQAYSSEATPKMRAMRVIETFSRRTDVSAEQKDAIITLFNDNQRKYSAIATLEDPKQKVEKEAKMQVYIDKQLKGILTEDQFGLYTKSKL
;
A
#
# COMPACT_ATOMS: atom_id res chain seq x y z
N MET A 1 37.12 -37.32 -47.58
CA MET A 1 37.31 -35.92 -47.13
C MET A 1 36.12 -35.09 -47.57
N LYS A 2 35.28 -34.61 -46.64
CA LYS A 2 34.63 -33.28 -46.66
C LYS A 2 33.58 -33.20 -45.55
N LYS A 3 33.90 -32.34 -44.58
CA LYS A 3 32.99 -31.40 -43.89
C LYS A 3 32.12 -32.01 -42.78
N GLN A 4 32.80 -32.29 -41.66
CA GLN A 4 32.28 -31.97 -40.34
C GLN A 4 32.05 -30.46 -40.27
N LEU A 5 30.79 -30.02 -40.21
CA LEU A 5 30.41 -28.70 -39.72
C LEU A 5 28.89 -28.70 -39.72
N LEU A 6 28.27 -28.75 -38.54
CA LEU A 6 26.90 -28.29 -38.22
C LEU A 6 26.40 -29.01 -36.96
N LEU A 7 27.18 -28.98 -35.88
CA LEU A 7 26.73 -29.41 -34.56
C LEU A 7 27.32 -28.45 -33.53
N LEU A 8 27.09 -27.15 -33.69
CA LEU A 8 27.52 -26.16 -32.70
C LEU A 8 26.71 -24.86 -32.77
N SER A 9 25.37 -24.93 -32.80
CA SER A 9 24.52 -23.74 -32.76
C SER A 9 23.33 -23.85 -31.80
N PHE A 10 23.26 -24.88 -30.95
CA PHE A 10 22.14 -25.08 -30.01
C PHE A 10 22.52 -24.90 -28.53
N ALA A 11 23.68 -24.29 -28.23
CA ALA A 11 24.18 -24.13 -26.86
C ALA A 11 24.30 -22.66 -26.38
N VAL A 12 23.64 -21.70 -27.04
CA VAL A 12 23.65 -20.28 -26.63
C VAL A 12 22.27 -19.78 -26.17
N CYS A 13 21.22 -20.61 -26.24
CA CYS A 13 19.90 -20.24 -25.72
C CYS A 13 19.69 -20.61 -24.23
N LEU A 14 20.63 -21.29 -23.57
CA LEU A 14 20.49 -21.71 -22.17
C LEU A 14 20.97 -20.67 -21.14
N PHE A 15 21.44 -19.49 -21.57
CA PHE A 15 21.82 -18.40 -20.66
C PHE A 15 21.02 -17.10 -20.83
N LEU A 16 19.95 -17.12 -21.65
CA LEU A 16 19.01 -16.00 -21.82
C LEU A 16 17.63 -16.28 -21.19
N GLY A 17 17.55 -17.24 -20.26
CA GLY A 17 16.32 -17.61 -19.56
C GLY A 17 16.18 -17.09 -18.13
N SER A 18 17.11 -16.27 -17.62
CA SER A 18 17.13 -15.84 -16.20
C SER A 18 16.75 -14.38 -15.96
N GLN A 19 15.91 -13.80 -16.82
CA GLN A 19 15.49 -12.39 -16.71
C GLN A 19 13.96 -12.21 -16.70
N SER A 20 13.20 -13.17 -16.17
CA SER A 20 11.73 -13.03 -16.12
C SER A 20 11.04 -13.54 -14.84
N THR A 21 11.77 -13.68 -13.72
CA THR A 21 11.15 -13.88 -12.39
C THR A 21 11.18 -12.63 -11.52
N PHE A 22 11.63 -11.48 -12.04
CA PHE A 22 11.64 -10.20 -11.31
C PHE A 22 10.56 -9.21 -11.75
N ALA A 23 9.82 -9.48 -12.83
CA ALA A 23 8.71 -8.62 -13.23
C ALA A 23 7.42 -8.89 -12.42
N GLN A 24 7.23 -10.11 -11.90
CA GLN A 24 6.07 -10.42 -11.04
C GLN A 24 6.25 -9.97 -9.59
N ALA A 25 7.49 -9.72 -9.15
CA ALA A 25 7.75 -9.15 -7.82
C ALA A 25 7.34 -7.67 -7.73
N ALA A 26 7.38 -6.93 -8.84
CA ALA A 26 6.92 -5.55 -8.89
C ALA A 26 5.39 -5.42 -8.92
N SER A 27 4.68 -6.41 -9.47
CA SER A 27 3.21 -6.43 -9.48
C SER A 27 2.57 -6.90 -8.16
N ASN A 28 3.38 -7.37 -7.19
CA ASN A 28 2.92 -7.61 -5.82
C ASN A 28 3.09 -6.40 -4.90
N VAL A 29 3.56 -5.25 -5.43
CA VAL A 29 3.04 -3.96 -4.96
C VAL A 29 1.69 -3.74 -5.63
N GLN A 30 0.80 -4.74 -5.52
CA GLN A 30 -0.61 -4.43 -5.41
C GLN A 30 -0.64 -3.44 -4.26
N ASN A 31 -0.85 -2.17 -4.62
CA ASN A 31 -1.59 -1.20 -3.83
C ASN A 31 -2.33 -2.00 -2.78
N GLN A 32 -2.01 -1.81 -1.49
CA GLN A 32 -2.87 -2.31 -0.43
C GLN A 32 -4.24 -1.74 -0.74
N ALA A 33 -5.00 -2.50 -1.53
CA ALA A 33 -6.33 -2.17 -1.93
C ALA A 33 -7.01 -2.25 -0.59
N TYR A 34 -7.26 -1.06 -0.04
CA TYR A 34 -7.97 -0.92 1.20
C TYR A 34 -9.23 -1.73 0.98
N SER A 35 -9.32 -2.90 1.63
CA SER A 35 -10.50 -3.73 1.48
C SER A 35 -11.67 -2.79 1.72
N SER A 36 -12.59 -2.75 0.75
CA SER A 36 -13.75 -1.85 0.79
C SER A 36 -14.63 -2.09 2.02
N GLU A 37 -14.29 -3.10 2.82
CA GLU A 37 -14.95 -3.58 4.03
C GLU A 37 -14.17 -3.30 5.32
N ALA A 38 -13.01 -2.63 5.29
CA ALA A 38 -12.32 -2.30 6.53
C ALA A 38 -13.13 -1.29 7.34
N THR A 39 -13.63 -1.73 8.52
CA THR A 39 -14.34 -0.87 9.47
C THR A 39 -13.46 0.31 9.90
N PRO A 40 -14.05 1.45 10.33
CA PRO A 40 -13.29 2.57 10.88
C PRO A 40 -12.26 2.16 11.93
N LYS A 41 -12.68 1.27 12.85
CA LYS A 41 -11.83 0.71 13.90
C LYS A 41 -10.63 -0.03 13.31
N MET A 42 -10.80 -0.88 12.30
CA MET A 42 -9.67 -1.58 11.67
C MET A 42 -8.69 -0.62 11.01
N ARG A 43 -9.18 0.45 10.37
CA ARG A 43 -8.32 1.47 9.75
C ARG A 43 -7.53 2.23 10.81
N ALA A 44 -8.18 2.63 11.90
CA ALA A 44 -7.53 3.26 13.04
C ALA A 44 -6.48 2.36 13.68
N MET A 45 -6.80 1.08 13.92
CA MET A 45 -5.88 0.10 14.49
C MET A 45 -4.65 -0.09 13.60
N ARG A 46 -4.81 -0.14 12.27
CA ARG A 46 -3.66 -0.23 11.36
C ARG A 46 -2.70 0.97 11.49
N VAL A 47 -3.24 2.17 11.65
CA VAL A 47 -2.42 3.36 11.92
C VAL A 47 -1.73 3.22 13.27
N ILE A 48 -2.44 2.83 14.32
CA ILE A 48 -1.90 2.68 15.68
C ILE A 48 -0.85 1.56 15.75
N GLU A 49 -1.04 0.45 15.04
CA GLU A 49 -0.12 -0.68 14.97
C GLU A 49 1.23 -0.32 14.35
N THR A 50 1.27 0.69 13.47
CA THR A 50 2.52 1.25 12.91
C THR A 50 3.49 1.69 14.00
N PHE A 51 2.95 2.07 15.16
CA PHE A 51 3.68 2.66 16.26
C PHE A 51 4.05 1.67 17.36
N SER A 52 3.48 0.45 17.32
CA SER A 52 3.57 -0.59 18.37
C SER A 52 4.99 -0.98 18.81
N ARG A 53 6.04 -0.65 18.04
CA ARG A 53 7.43 -1.04 18.32
C ARG A 53 8.44 0.11 18.34
N ARG A 54 8.08 1.33 17.97
CA ARG A 54 9.06 2.41 17.68
C ARG A 54 8.85 3.68 18.47
N THR A 55 7.62 4.10 18.66
CA THR A 55 7.22 5.31 19.39
C THR A 55 5.79 5.09 19.82
N ASP A 56 5.46 5.11 21.11
CA ASP A 56 4.06 4.91 21.50
C ASP A 56 3.23 6.13 21.10
N VAL A 57 1.96 5.88 20.77
CA VAL A 57 0.94 6.91 20.57
C VAL A 57 0.19 7.04 21.89
N SER A 58 -0.01 8.26 22.39
CA SER A 58 -0.71 8.44 23.67
C SER A 58 -2.17 7.94 23.58
N ALA A 59 -2.80 7.69 24.73
CA ALA A 59 -4.22 7.31 24.76
C ALA A 59 -5.11 8.34 24.05
N GLU A 60 -4.85 9.63 24.28
CA GLU A 60 -5.55 10.74 23.63
C GLU A 60 -5.37 10.73 22.10
N GLN A 61 -4.14 10.46 21.64
CA GLN A 61 -3.87 10.34 20.20
C GLN A 61 -4.57 9.12 19.60
N LYS A 62 -4.60 7.98 20.32
CA LYS A 62 -5.32 6.77 19.88
C LYS A 62 -6.82 7.04 19.72
N ASP A 63 -7.44 7.72 20.68
CA ASP A 63 -8.85 8.12 20.62
C ASP A 63 -9.12 9.11 19.49
N ALA A 64 -8.23 10.09 19.28
CA ALA A 64 -8.33 11.04 18.17
C ALA A 64 -8.23 10.34 16.79
N ILE A 65 -7.33 9.35 16.65
CA ILE A 65 -7.21 8.55 15.42
C ILE A 65 -8.48 7.73 15.19
N ILE A 66 -9.03 7.07 16.22
CA ILE A 66 -10.28 6.31 16.12
C ILE A 66 -11.44 7.22 15.69
N THR A 67 -11.55 8.39 16.32
CA THR A 67 -12.58 9.40 16.02
C THR A 67 -12.47 9.87 14.57
N LEU A 68 -11.25 10.19 14.10
CA LEU A 68 -11.00 10.59 12.72
C LEU A 68 -11.57 9.57 11.70
N PHE A 69 -11.35 8.28 11.93
CA PHE A 69 -11.87 7.25 11.01
C PHE A 69 -13.37 7.04 11.16
N ASN A 70 -13.93 7.16 12.36
CA ASN A 70 -15.39 7.09 12.58
C ASN A 70 -16.11 8.23 11.86
N ASP A 71 -15.62 9.46 12.00
CA ASP A 71 -16.22 10.65 11.36
C ASP A 71 -16.20 10.57 9.83
N ASN A 72 -15.22 9.85 9.28
CA ASN A 72 -15.08 9.66 7.84
C ASN A 72 -15.65 8.33 7.32
N GLN A 73 -16.30 7.52 8.18
CA GLN A 73 -16.89 6.23 7.79
C GLN A 73 -17.83 6.37 6.60
N ARG A 74 -18.76 7.35 6.63
CA ARG A 74 -19.73 7.57 5.54
C ARG A 74 -19.04 7.85 4.21
N LYS A 75 -17.94 8.59 4.22
CA LYS A 75 -17.19 8.91 2.99
C LYS A 75 -16.49 7.67 2.45
N TYR A 76 -15.90 6.84 3.32
CA TYR A 76 -15.34 5.55 2.91
C TYR A 76 -16.39 4.62 2.32
N SER A 77 -17.56 4.51 2.95
CA SER A 77 -18.67 3.71 2.41
C SER A 77 -19.13 4.22 1.05
N ALA A 78 -19.27 5.54 0.87
CA ALA A 78 -19.67 6.13 -0.40
C ALA A 78 -18.65 5.86 -1.53
N ILE A 79 -17.36 5.84 -1.21
CA ILE A 79 -16.30 5.49 -2.17
C ILE A 79 -16.35 3.99 -2.49
N ALA A 80 -16.58 3.15 -1.49
CA ALA A 80 -16.64 1.69 -1.65
C ALA A 80 -17.77 1.26 -2.61
N THR A 81 -18.90 1.97 -2.59
CA THR A 81 -20.09 1.72 -3.44
C THR A 81 -19.99 2.27 -4.85
N LEU A 82 -18.89 2.95 -5.24
CA LEU A 82 -18.71 3.42 -6.61
C LEU A 82 -18.51 2.23 -7.57
N GLU A 83 -19.29 2.21 -8.65
CA GLU A 83 -19.21 1.19 -9.69
C GLU A 83 -17.99 1.37 -10.60
N ASP A 84 -17.63 2.62 -10.94
CA ASP A 84 -16.49 2.92 -11.79
C ASP A 84 -15.16 2.75 -11.01
N PRO A 85 -14.32 1.77 -11.38
CA PRO A 85 -13.07 1.50 -10.69
C PRO A 85 -12.08 2.68 -10.79
N LYS A 86 -12.08 3.46 -11.88
CA LYS A 86 -11.18 4.61 -12.02
C LYS A 86 -11.55 5.72 -11.05
N GLN A 87 -12.84 6.04 -10.97
CA GLN A 87 -13.34 7.03 -10.01
C GLN A 87 -13.13 6.57 -8.56
N LYS A 88 -13.30 5.27 -8.28
CA LYS A 88 -13.01 4.70 -6.97
C LYS A 88 -11.56 4.95 -6.54
N VAL A 89 -10.60 4.59 -7.39
CA VAL A 89 -9.17 4.82 -7.13
C VAL A 89 -8.86 6.31 -6.93
N GLU A 90 -9.40 7.19 -7.76
CA GLU A 90 -9.19 8.64 -7.62
C GLU A 90 -9.72 9.19 -6.29
N LYS A 91 -10.92 8.75 -5.88
CA LYS A 91 -11.54 9.19 -4.64
C LYS A 91 -10.83 8.60 -3.42
N GLU A 92 -10.36 7.35 -3.49
CA GLU A 92 -9.53 6.74 -2.44
C GLU A 92 -8.21 7.51 -2.26
N ALA A 93 -7.54 7.88 -3.35
CA ALA A 93 -6.32 8.69 -3.29
C ALA A 93 -6.58 10.07 -2.64
N LYS A 94 -7.67 10.74 -3.04
CA LYS A 94 -8.09 12.01 -2.41
C LYS A 94 -8.42 11.85 -0.92
N MET A 95 -9.08 10.75 -0.55
CA MET A 95 -9.37 10.44 0.85
C MET A 95 -8.08 10.21 1.64
N GLN A 96 -7.10 9.50 1.06
CA GLN A 96 -5.82 9.26 1.71
C GLN A 96 -5.08 10.57 1.99
N VAL A 97 -5.02 11.49 1.03
CA VAL A 97 -4.41 12.82 1.23
C VAL A 97 -5.11 13.60 2.34
N TYR A 98 -6.44 13.53 2.40
CA TYR A 98 -7.22 14.17 3.46
C TYR A 98 -6.89 13.58 4.84
N ILE A 99 -6.88 12.26 4.97
CA ILE A 99 -6.55 11.58 6.23
C ILE A 99 -5.13 11.89 6.67
N ASP A 100 -4.17 11.93 5.74
CA ASP A 100 -2.78 12.25 6.04
C ASP A 100 -2.63 13.66 6.61
N LYS A 101 -3.37 14.62 6.05
CA LYS A 101 -3.43 15.98 6.58
C LYS A 101 -3.98 16.02 8.01
N GLN A 102 -5.02 15.25 8.31
CA GLN A 102 -5.61 15.18 9.64
C GLN A 102 -4.68 14.50 10.64
N LEU A 103 -4.06 13.38 10.25
CA LEU A 103 -3.10 12.65 11.09
C LEU A 103 -1.88 13.50 11.43
N LYS A 104 -1.41 14.37 10.53
CA LYS A 104 -0.34 15.33 10.83
C LYS A 104 -0.71 16.33 11.95
N GLY A 105 -2.00 16.58 12.18
CA GLY A 105 -2.48 17.41 13.28
C GLY A 105 -2.64 16.67 14.61
N ILE A 106 -2.70 15.32 14.58
CA ILE A 106 -2.86 14.46 15.77
C ILE A 106 -1.51 13.93 16.26
N LEU A 107 -0.64 13.60 15.32
CA LEU A 107 0.67 13.01 15.56
C LEU A 107 1.75 14.08 15.67
N THR A 108 2.83 13.79 16.40
CA THR A 108 4.05 14.60 16.33
C THR A 108 4.71 14.46 14.96
N GLU A 109 5.63 15.37 14.63
CA GLU A 109 6.35 15.31 13.36
C GLU A 109 7.12 14.00 13.18
N ASP A 110 7.78 13.50 14.23
CA ASP A 110 8.49 12.22 14.22
C ASP A 110 7.54 11.03 14.02
N GLN A 111 6.41 11.02 14.72
CA GLN A 111 5.39 9.98 14.57
C GLN A 111 4.78 10.00 13.15
N PHE A 112 4.48 11.18 12.62
CA PHE A 112 3.98 11.32 11.25
C PHE A 112 5.04 10.89 10.22
N GLY A 113 6.31 11.19 10.46
CA GLY A 113 7.44 10.71 9.65
C GLY A 113 7.57 9.18 9.66
N LEU A 114 7.32 8.53 10.79
CA LEU A 114 7.29 7.05 10.87
C LEU A 114 6.10 6.46 10.11
N TYR A 115 4.92 7.07 10.25
CA TYR A 115 3.71 6.65 9.55
C TYR A 115 3.82 6.76 8.03
N THR A 116 4.42 7.84 7.52
CA THR A 116 4.62 7.98 6.08
C THR A 116 5.64 6.97 5.54
N LYS A 117 6.68 6.65 6.30
CA LYS A 117 7.66 5.61 5.95
C LYS A 117 7.08 4.20 5.96
N SER A 118 6.10 3.90 6.82
CA SER A 118 5.49 2.56 6.89
C SER A 118 4.49 2.27 5.76
N LYS A 119 4.12 3.29 4.98
CA LYS A 119 3.25 3.15 3.80
C LYS A 119 4.01 2.82 2.52
N LEU A 120 5.29 3.15 2.48
CA LEU A 120 6.22 2.88 1.38
C LEU A 120 6.71 1.43 1.47
#